data_AF-A0A2V5XV99-F1
#
_entry.id   AF-A0A2V5XV99-F1
#
_cell.length_a   1.000
_cell.length_b   1.000
_cell.length_c   1.000
_cell.angle_alpha   90.00
_cell.angle_beta   90.00
_cell.angle_gamma   90.00
#
_symmetry.space_group_name_H-M   'P 1'
#
loop_
_entity.id
_entity.type
_entity.pdbx_description
1 polymer ?
#
loop_
_entity_poly.entity_id
_entity_poly.type
_entity_poly.pdbx_seq_one_letter_code
_entity_poly.pdbx_strand_id
1 'polypeptide(L)'
;MLSSGSWTDRNKAGFLLDELSKRRDAKLLSQLHSQALDSLIEMARWRSRGHADFARILLGRIAGIEETRLQQLVDAGQVDQIIQALK
;
A
#
# COMPACT_ATOMS: atom_id res chain seq x y z
N MET A 1 13.46 3.71 2.00
CA MET A 1 13.01 4.63 0.93
C MET A 1 11.56 5.09 1.12
N LEU A 2 10.65 4.23 1.59
CA LEU A 2 9.26 4.66 1.84
C LEU A 2 9.12 5.76 2.90
N SER A 3 10.06 5.83 3.85
CA SER A 3 10.16 6.90 4.85
C SER A 3 11.02 8.10 4.41
N SER A 4 11.52 8.13 3.17
CA SER A 4 12.38 9.23 2.68
C SER A 4 11.60 10.55 2.63
N GLY A 5 12.29 11.69 2.80
CA GLY A 5 11.69 13.00 2.53
C GLY A 5 11.53 13.30 1.02
N SER A 6 12.20 12.52 0.17
CA SER A 6 12.11 12.66 -1.28
C SER A 6 10.89 11.91 -1.84
N TRP A 7 10.05 12.61 -2.61
CA TRP A 7 8.92 11.99 -3.29
C TRP A 7 9.37 10.93 -4.31
N THR A 8 10.46 11.18 -5.04
CA THR A 8 10.94 10.24 -6.08
C THR A 8 11.38 8.90 -5.48
N ASP A 9 11.93 8.92 -4.26
CA ASP A 9 12.28 7.69 -3.54
C ASP A 9 11.03 6.89 -3.17
N ARG A 10 10.00 7.57 -2.62
CA ARG A 10 8.73 6.94 -2.25
C ARG A 10 8.02 6.38 -3.48
N ASN A 11 7.99 7.14 -4.57
CA ASN A 11 7.37 6.73 -5.83
C ASN A 11 8.05 5.48 -6.41
N LYS A 12 9.38 5.50 -6.56
CA LYS A 12 10.13 4.37 -7.14
C LYS A 12 10.06 3.12 -6.26
N ALA A 13 10.19 3.28 -4.94
CA ALA A 13 10.04 2.17 -4.02
C ALA A 13 8.62 1.60 -4.05
N GLY A 14 7.60 2.47 -4.13
CA GLY A 14 6.20 2.10 -4.26
C GLY A 14 5.94 1.23 -5.49
N PHE A 15 6.39 1.64 -6.68
CA PHE A 15 6.26 0.86 -7.91
C PHE A 15 6.94 -0.50 -7.83
N LEU A 16 8.16 -0.56 -7.29
CA LEU A 16 8.88 -1.84 -7.12
C LEU A 16 8.10 -2.78 -6.19
N LEU A 17 7.63 -2.27 -5.06
CA LEU A 17 6.93 -3.07 -4.06
C LEU A 17 5.54 -3.50 -4.52
N ASP A 18 4.84 -2.68 -5.30
CA ASP A 18 3.60 -3.08 -5.95
C ASP A 18 3.85 -4.31 -6.85
N GLU A 19 4.85 -4.28 -7.73
CA GLU A 19 5.18 -5.43 -8.58
C GLU A 19 5.54 -6.68 -7.77
N LEU A 20 6.43 -6.55 -6.79
CA LEU A 20 6.88 -7.69 -5.98
C LEU A 20 5.76 -8.29 -5.13
N SER A 21 4.82 -7.48 -4.65
CA SER A 21 3.74 -7.93 -3.78
C SER A 21 2.57 -8.60 -4.51
N LYS A 22 2.51 -8.56 -5.85
CA LYS A 22 1.51 -9.30 -6.65
C LYS A 22 1.50 -10.80 -6.34
N ARG A 23 2.65 -11.37 -6.01
CA ARG A 23 2.80 -12.79 -5.64
C ARG A 23 2.31 -13.10 -4.23
N ARG A 24 1.99 -12.08 -3.43
CA ARG A 24 1.58 -12.19 -2.03
C ARG A 24 2.54 -13.04 -1.19
N ASP A 25 3.84 -12.88 -1.43
CA ASP A 25 4.88 -13.53 -0.64
C ASP A 25 4.74 -13.12 0.83
N ALA A 26 4.50 -14.11 1.70
CA ALA A 26 4.20 -13.86 3.10
C ALA A 26 5.35 -13.17 3.85
N LYS A 27 6.60 -13.45 3.46
CA LYS A 27 7.79 -12.84 4.05
C LYS A 27 7.85 -11.36 3.69
N LEU A 28 7.66 -11.01 2.42
CA LEU A 28 7.61 -9.62 1.96
C LEU A 28 6.49 -8.85 2.64
N LEU A 29 5.27 -9.38 2.67
CA LEU A 29 4.12 -8.69 3.28
C LEU A 29 4.32 -8.48 4.79
N SER A 30 4.88 -9.46 5.50
CA SER A 30 5.23 -9.33 6.92
C SER A 30 6.33 -8.27 7.17
N GLN A 31 7.32 -8.18 6.28
CA GLN A 31 8.34 -7.12 6.36
C GLN A 31 7.73 -5.74 6.12
N LEU A 32 6.83 -5.59 5.15
CA LEU A 32 6.13 -4.33 4.90
C LEU A 32 5.25 -3.93 6.09
N HIS A 33 4.53 -4.89 6.68
CA HIS A 33 3.73 -4.66 7.87
C HIS A 33 4.57 -4.25 9.08
N SER A 34 5.72 -4.88 9.31
CA SER A 34 6.56 -4.58 10.48
C SER A 34 7.38 -3.30 10.34
N GLN A 35 7.77 -2.89 9.13
CA GLN A 35 8.76 -1.83 8.93
C GLN A 35 8.23 -0.59 8.21
N ALA A 36 7.11 -0.69 7.49
CA ALA A 36 6.64 0.38 6.62
C ALA A 36 5.17 0.76 6.82
N LEU A 37 4.47 0.14 7.79
CA LEU A 37 3.03 0.32 7.98
C LEU A 37 2.63 1.79 8.14
N ASP A 38 3.29 2.53 9.03
CA ASP A 38 2.97 3.94 9.28
C ASP A 38 3.18 4.81 8.04
N SER A 39 4.26 4.58 7.30
CA SER A 39 4.52 5.29 6.04
C SER A 39 3.47 4.95 4.98
N LEU A 40 3.06 3.69 4.88
CA LEU A 40 2.01 3.26 3.94
C LEU A 40 0.64 3.86 4.32
N ILE A 41 0.29 3.92 5.61
CA ILE A 41 -0.93 4.57 6.09
C ILE A 41 -0.93 6.07 5.78
N GLU A 42 0.19 6.74 6.03
CA GLU A 42 0.37 8.17 5.68
C GLU A 42 0.15 8.39 4.18
N MET A 43 0.85 7.62 3.33
CA MET A 43 0.79 7.76 1.87
C MET A 43 -0.58 7.39 1.29
N ALA A 44 -1.27 6.40 1.86
CA ALA A 44 -2.61 6.01 1.42
C ALA A 44 -3.64 7.16 1.55
N ARG A 45 -3.39 8.10 2.48
CA ARG A 45 -4.21 9.29 2.75
C ARG A 45 -3.81 10.52 1.94
N TRP A 46 -2.79 10.42 1.08
CA TRP A 46 -2.44 11.54 0.20
C TRP A 46 -3.57 11.91 -0.76
N ARG A 47 -3.67 13.21 -1.06
CA ARG A 47 -4.73 13.77 -1.91
C ARG A 47 -4.64 13.31 -3.38
N SER A 48 -3.42 13.16 -3.90
CA SER A 48 -3.21 12.71 -5.27
C SER A 48 -3.40 11.19 -5.35
N ARG A 49 -4.44 10.74 -6.05
CA ARG A 49 -4.69 9.30 -6.27
C ARG A 49 -3.49 8.61 -6.91
N GLY A 50 -2.94 9.18 -7.99
CA GLY A 50 -1.77 8.62 -8.67
C GLY A 50 -0.52 8.51 -7.80
N HIS A 51 -0.43 9.25 -6.69
CA HIS A 51 0.68 9.10 -5.72
C HIS A 51 0.32 8.21 -4.52
N ALA A 52 -0.95 7.91 -4.30
CA ALA A 52 -1.45 7.19 -3.12
C ALA A 52 -1.82 5.73 -3.43
N ASP A 53 -2.18 5.42 -4.67
CA ASP A 53 -2.79 4.13 -5.02
C ASP A 53 -1.87 2.94 -4.74
N PHE A 54 -0.57 3.05 -5.00
CA PHE A 54 0.38 1.99 -4.64
C PHE A 54 0.33 1.67 -3.14
N ALA A 55 0.21 2.68 -2.27
CA ALA A 55 0.17 2.48 -0.83
C ALA A 55 -1.15 1.81 -0.42
N ARG A 56 -2.27 2.20 -1.04
CA ARG A 56 -3.59 1.57 -0.81
C ARG A 56 -3.57 0.09 -1.21
N ILE A 57 -2.98 -0.22 -2.37
CA ILE A 57 -2.80 -1.60 -2.85
C ILE A 57 -1.94 -2.40 -1.87
N LEU A 58 -0.78 -1.87 -1.48
CA LEU A 58 0.11 -2.55 -0.53
C LEU A 58 -0.57 -2.82 0.82
N LEU A 59 -1.28 -1.85 1.38
CA LEU A 59 -2.04 -2.03 2.62
C LEU A 59 -3.12 -3.11 2.49
N GLY A 60 -3.85 -3.12 1.37
CA GLY A 60 -4.87 -4.14 1.14
C GLY A 60 -4.30 -5.55 1.01
N ARG A 61 -3.13 -5.69 0.36
CA ARG A 61 -2.41 -6.97 0.27
C ARG A 61 -1.89 -7.40 1.64
N ILE A 62 -1.36 -6.48 2.45
CA ILE A 62 -0.96 -6.75 3.84
C ILE A 62 -2.16 -7.22 4.68
N ALA A 63 -3.31 -6.58 4.53
CA ALA A 63 -4.57 -6.93 5.19
C ALA A 63 -5.22 -8.22 4.64
N GLY A 64 -4.63 -8.88 3.63
CA GLY A 64 -5.17 -10.10 3.05
C GLY A 64 -6.44 -9.92 2.21
N ILE A 65 -6.81 -8.68 1.84
CA ILE A 65 -7.96 -8.40 0.97
C ILE A 65 -7.72 -9.04 -0.39
N GLU A 66 -8.69 -9.78 -0.93
CA GLU A 66 -8.61 -10.38 -2.28
C GLU A 66 -8.41 -9.29 -3.36
N GLU A 67 -7.67 -9.60 -4.43
CA GLU A 67 -7.16 -8.62 -5.40
C GLU A 67 -8.28 -7.85 -6.14
N THR A 68 -9.33 -8.56 -6.57
CA THR A 68 -10.49 -7.95 -7.24
C THR A 68 -11.21 -6.99 -6.30
N ARG A 69 -11.47 -7.42 -5.06
CA ARG A 69 -12.08 -6.56 -4.04
C ARG A 69 -11.19 -5.37 -3.71
N LEU A 70 -9.88 -5.58 -3.60
CA LEU A 70 -8.91 -4.53 -3.35
C LEU A 70 -8.95 -3.46 -4.44
N GLN A 71 -8.94 -3.87 -5.71
CA GLN A 71 -9.02 -2.91 -6.82
C GLN A 71 -10.31 -2.09 -6.76
N GLN A 72 -11.44 -2.71 -6.46
CA GLN A 72 -12.72 -1.99 -6.27
C GLN A 72 -12.63 -0.93 -5.15
N LEU A 73 -12.00 -1.26 -4.02
CA LEU A 73 -11.82 -0.32 -2.90
C LEU A 73 -10.91 0.85 -3.30
N VAL A 74 -9.83 0.58 -4.03
CA VAL A 74 -8.89 1.60 -4.52
C VAL A 74 -9.57 2.54 -5.51
N ASP A 75 -10.27 2.00 -6.51
CA ASP A 75 -10.98 2.76 -7.53
C ASP A 75 -12.09 3.64 -6.91
N ALA A 76 -12.81 3.09 -5.94
CA ALA A 76 -13.84 3.80 -5.17
C ALA A 76 -13.27 4.81 -4.16
N GLY A 77 -11.95 4.83 -3.93
CA GLY A 77 -11.32 5.71 -2.94
C GLY A 77 -11.69 5.36 -1.48
N GLN A 78 -12.08 4.12 -1.20
CA GLN A 78 -12.50 3.63 0.12
C GLN A 78 -11.29 3.30 1.02
N VAL A 79 -10.42 4.29 1.23
CA VAL A 79 -9.15 4.15 1.97
C VAL A 79 -9.36 3.67 3.40
N ASP A 80 -10.38 4.20 4.09
CA ASP A 80 -10.63 3.82 5.48
C ASP A 80 -11.03 2.34 5.63
N GLN A 81 -11.73 1.76 4.65
CA GLN A 81 -12.04 0.32 4.67
C GLN A 81 -10.77 -0.52 4.53
N ILE A 82 -9.82 -0.10 3.68
CA ILE A 82 -8.53 -0.77 3.53
C ILE A 82 -7.74 -0.69 4.85
N ILE A 83 -7.68 0.48 5.49
CA ILE A 83 -6.94 0.66 6.75
C ILE A 83 -7.60 -0.14 7.89
N GLN A 84 -8.94 -0.18 7.95
CA GLN A 84 -9.65 -0.93 8.99
C GLN A 84 -9.45 -2.45 8.88
N ALA A 85 -9.13 -2.97 7.69
CA ALA A 85 -8.86 -4.38 7.47
C ALA A 85 -7.48 -4.83 7.99
N LEU A 86 -6.61 -3.91 8.44
CA LEU A 86 -5.31 -4.22 9.05
C LEU A 86 -5.41 -4.75 10.50
N LYS A 87 -6.62 -4.83 11.05
CA LYS A 87 -6.89 -5.25 12.43
C LYS A 87 -6.69 -6.75 12.66
#